data_AF-A0A8C2ELY8-F1
#
_entry.id   AF-A0A8C2ELY8-F1
#
_cell.length_a   1.000
_cell.length_b   1.000
_cell.length_c   1.000
_cell.angle_alpha   90.00
_cell.angle_beta   90.00
_cell.angle_gamma   90.00
#
_symmetry.space_group_name_H-M   'P 1'
#
loop_
_entity.id
_entity.type
_entity.pdbx_description
1 polymer ?
#
loop_
_entity_poly.entity_id
_entity_poly.type
_entity_poly.pdbx_seq_one_letter_code
_entity_poly.pdbx_strand_id
1 'polypeptide(L)'
;EIRITNLYLIIKLHKHARCPASCTCSKDNALCANTGSIPRSFPPDVTSLSFVKSGFNEIPKESFIHTPALHLLLFTANDFDSINEDASLGLPHLEYLFIENNQIKSISPFAFRGLKSLIHLGMEALTKVDLRGNLFSCDCKLKWLVDWMFHTNVTVDQIFCNGPEAYQGKKINDLVAQSFDCITTDFSLLKSLDFQSISVEAFAFGGDQFVVFAQPFIGRCSFMEWDHVQMEFRNLDNITSLTSTVICKPIVIDGQLFIIVAQLFGRSHIFKRDVSANKFIEIQDVGILKVRKPNDVEIFHGGGESFFIISDSSKAGSTTIHKWNGNGFYSHQSLHPWHCDTHVEYLEISGKPHLILSSSSQRLVIYQWSKTTKQFERRMDIPEMEDVYVVKHFTVKSELYICQTRFIGNSKVMKWNGSMFSEIQTMASRGSMVFQVFSIGN
;
A
#
# COMPACT_ATOMS: atom_id res chain seq x y z
N GLU A 1 -37.50 55.75 -37.52
CA GLU A 1 -36.67 56.05 -36.34
C GLU A 1 -35.90 54.79 -35.95
N ILE A 2 -34.59 54.78 -36.20
CA ILE A 2 -33.71 53.67 -35.84
C ILE A 2 -32.75 54.21 -34.77
N ARG A 3 -32.91 53.74 -33.53
CA ARG A 3 -32.02 54.06 -32.41
C ARG A 3 -30.67 53.38 -32.62
N ILE A 4 -29.60 54.17 -32.70
CA ILE A 4 -28.22 53.70 -32.63
C ILE A 4 -27.79 53.75 -31.16
N THR A 5 -27.38 52.59 -30.65
CA THR A 5 -26.92 52.33 -29.29
C THR A 5 -25.50 52.85 -29.09
N ASN A 6 -25.26 53.56 -27.98
CA ASN A 6 -23.96 54.05 -27.53
C ASN A 6 -22.93 52.91 -27.38
N LEU A 7 -21.78 53.05 -28.05
CA LEU A 7 -20.59 52.24 -27.84
C LEU A 7 -19.69 52.96 -26.81
N TYR A 8 -19.77 52.56 -25.53
CA TYR A 8 -18.80 53.00 -24.52
C TYR A 8 -17.52 52.19 -24.67
N LEU A 9 -16.47 52.85 -25.17
CA LEU A 9 -15.10 52.35 -25.18
C LEU A 9 -14.58 52.33 -23.73
N ILE A 10 -14.52 51.16 -23.09
CA ILE A 10 -13.87 50.97 -21.80
C ILE A 10 -12.36 50.98 -22.04
N ILE A 11 -11.72 52.12 -21.82
CA ILE A 11 -10.26 52.20 -21.66
C ILE A 11 -9.92 51.56 -20.31
N LYS A 12 -9.43 50.31 -20.32
CA LYS A 12 -8.81 49.67 -19.16
C LYS A 12 -7.50 50.41 -18.84
N LEU A 13 -7.56 51.36 -17.90
CA LEU A 13 -6.40 51.87 -17.18
C LEU A 13 -5.66 50.66 -16.56
N HIS A 14 -4.51 50.29 -17.12
CA HIS A 14 -3.61 49.31 -16.52
C HIS A 14 -3.04 49.92 -15.24
N LYS A 15 -3.63 49.59 -14.07
CA LYS A 15 -2.96 49.81 -12.79
C LYS A 15 -1.61 49.09 -12.89
N HIS A 16 -0.50 49.84 -12.83
CA HIS A 16 0.83 49.23 -12.74
C HIS A 16 0.83 48.24 -11.58
N ALA A 17 1.01 46.96 -11.91
CA ALA A 17 1.10 45.89 -10.94
C ALA A 17 2.27 46.19 -10.01
N ARG A 18 1.99 46.27 -8.70
CA ARG A 18 3.00 46.54 -7.68
C ARG A 18 3.79 45.28 -7.40
N CYS A 19 5.06 45.44 -7.01
CA CYS A 19 5.87 44.32 -6.55
C CYS A 19 5.19 43.61 -5.35
N PRO A 20 5.10 42.27 -5.34
CA PRO A 20 4.58 41.54 -4.20
C PRO A 20 5.36 41.84 -2.91
N ALA A 21 4.67 41.85 -1.76
CA ALA A 21 5.30 42.14 -0.47
C ALA A 21 6.39 41.11 -0.08
N SER A 22 6.28 39.87 -0.56
CA SER A 22 7.24 38.79 -0.34
C SER A 22 8.39 38.79 -1.34
N CYS A 23 8.48 39.80 -2.21
CA CYS A 23 9.46 39.86 -3.29
C CYS A 23 10.15 41.22 -3.34
N THR A 24 11.38 41.22 -3.82
CA THR A 24 12.15 42.42 -4.16
C THR A 24 12.21 42.52 -5.67
N CYS A 25 11.60 43.56 -6.25
CA CYS A 25 11.58 43.77 -7.69
C CYS A 25 12.51 44.91 -8.09
N SER A 26 13.21 44.68 -9.20
CA SER A 26 13.95 45.68 -9.96
C SER A 26 13.17 46.03 -11.23
N LYS A 27 13.84 46.59 -12.25
CA LYS A 27 13.19 46.94 -13.53
C LYS A 27 12.71 45.70 -14.29
N ASP A 28 13.52 44.65 -14.30
CA ASP A 28 13.36 43.44 -15.11
C ASP A 28 13.46 42.13 -14.30
N ASN A 29 13.94 42.19 -13.06
CA ASN A 29 14.08 41.02 -12.19
C ASN A 29 13.17 41.11 -10.96
N ALA A 30 12.64 39.97 -10.51
CA ALA A 30 11.96 39.82 -9.23
C ALA A 30 12.54 38.64 -8.43
N LEU A 31 12.93 38.91 -7.18
CA LEU A 31 13.43 37.90 -6.24
C LEU A 31 12.44 37.73 -5.09
N CYS A 32 11.84 36.55 -4.98
CA CYS A 32 10.92 36.18 -3.92
C CYS A 32 11.60 35.26 -2.91
N ALA A 33 11.56 35.62 -1.63
CA ALA A 33 12.17 34.85 -0.56
C ALA A 33 11.17 34.58 0.57
N ASN A 34 11.22 33.37 1.16
CA ASN A 34 10.33 32.99 2.27
C ASN A 34 8.83 33.19 1.96
N THR A 35 8.42 33.01 0.71
CA THR A 35 7.02 33.18 0.30
C THR A 35 6.23 31.90 0.54
N GLY A 36 5.03 32.01 1.13
CA GLY A 36 4.14 30.86 1.37
C GLY A 36 3.36 30.40 0.13
N SER A 37 3.36 31.19 -0.94
CA SER A 37 2.72 30.84 -2.22
C SER A 37 3.35 31.62 -3.37
N ILE A 38 3.13 31.16 -4.61
CA ILE A 38 3.53 31.89 -5.82
C ILE A 38 2.62 33.12 -5.99
N PRO A 39 3.16 34.35 -5.95
CA PRO A 39 2.35 35.56 -6.16
C PRO A 39 1.75 35.61 -7.56
N ARG A 40 0.51 36.11 -7.68
CA ARG A 40 -0.19 36.18 -8.98
C ARG A 40 -0.01 37.49 -9.75
N SER A 41 0.66 38.48 -9.16
CA SER A 41 0.78 39.82 -9.72
C SER A 41 2.22 40.30 -9.61
N PHE A 42 2.88 40.45 -10.76
CA PHE A 42 4.21 41.03 -10.87
C PHE A 42 4.18 42.26 -11.79
N PRO A 43 5.14 43.19 -11.66
CA PRO A 43 5.30 44.25 -12.66
C PRO A 43 5.42 43.66 -14.08
N PRO A 44 4.81 44.30 -15.09
CA PRO A 44 4.70 43.73 -16.44
C PRO A 44 6.06 43.58 -17.15
N ASP A 45 7.07 44.35 -16.72
CA ASP A 45 8.41 44.39 -17.31
C ASP A 45 9.34 43.29 -16.76
N VAL A 46 8.88 42.49 -15.79
CA VAL A 46 9.70 41.41 -15.22
C VAL A 46 9.90 40.29 -16.24
N THR A 47 11.17 40.07 -16.61
CA THR A 47 11.62 39.00 -17.51
C THR A 47 12.36 37.89 -16.76
N SER A 48 12.77 38.13 -15.52
CA SER A 48 13.50 37.16 -14.70
C SER A 48 12.87 37.04 -13.32
N LEU A 49 12.52 35.81 -12.93
CA LEU A 49 11.86 35.54 -11.65
C LEU A 49 12.62 34.47 -10.88
N SER A 50 12.91 34.74 -9.61
CA SER A 50 13.67 33.84 -8.73
C SER A 50 12.91 33.57 -7.43
N PHE A 51 12.85 32.31 -7.01
CA PHE A 51 12.26 31.86 -5.75
C PHE A 51 13.30 31.13 -4.90
N VAL A 52 13.49 31.61 -3.67
CA VAL A 52 14.49 31.12 -2.72
C VAL A 52 13.86 30.84 -1.36
N LYS A 53 14.11 29.66 -0.79
CA LYS A 53 13.59 29.28 0.55
C LYS A 53 12.07 29.47 0.69
N SER A 54 11.33 29.09 -0.33
CA SER A 54 9.86 29.22 -0.34
C SER A 54 9.22 28.21 0.62
N GLY A 55 8.07 28.57 1.19
CA GLY A 55 7.30 27.75 2.12
C GLY A 55 6.19 26.92 1.47
N PHE A 56 6.17 26.84 0.13
CA PHE A 56 5.27 25.96 -0.62
C PHE A 56 6.03 24.73 -1.12
N ASN A 57 5.37 23.57 -1.15
CA ASN A 57 6.02 22.28 -1.43
C ASN A 57 5.73 21.74 -2.84
N GLU A 58 4.86 22.42 -3.59
CA GLU A 58 4.49 22.07 -4.96
C GLU A 58 4.39 23.33 -5.82
N ILE A 59 4.60 23.18 -7.14
CA ILE A 59 4.30 24.21 -8.13
C ILE A 59 2.94 23.85 -8.76
N PRO A 60 1.85 24.58 -8.46
CA PRO A 60 0.54 24.31 -9.03
C PRO A 60 0.46 24.54 -10.54
N LYS A 61 -0.58 24.00 -11.17
CA LYS A 61 -0.92 24.29 -12.57
C LYS A 61 -1.10 25.79 -12.82
N GLU A 62 -0.69 26.26 -13.99
CA GLU A 62 -0.92 27.64 -14.45
C GLU A 62 -0.31 28.73 -13.55
N SER A 63 0.70 28.39 -12.75
CA SER A 63 1.29 29.28 -11.75
C SER A 63 1.85 30.60 -12.33
N PHE A 64 2.21 30.62 -13.61
CA PHE A 64 2.88 31.75 -14.28
C PHE A 64 2.06 32.38 -15.43
N ILE A 65 0.76 32.10 -15.51
CA ILE A 65 -0.11 32.65 -16.58
C ILE A 65 -0.16 34.18 -16.61
N HIS A 66 0.14 34.83 -15.49
CA HIS A 66 0.16 36.29 -15.35
C HIS A 66 1.54 36.92 -15.59
N THR A 67 2.55 36.11 -15.94
CA THR A 67 3.92 36.57 -16.23
C THR A 67 4.41 36.03 -17.57
N PRO A 68 3.74 36.34 -18.69
CA PRO A 68 4.06 35.75 -20.00
C PRO A 68 5.39 36.22 -20.60
N ALA A 69 5.97 37.32 -20.08
CA ALA A 69 7.22 37.92 -20.57
C ALA A 69 8.50 37.29 -19.98
N LEU A 70 8.39 36.24 -19.15
CA LEU A 70 9.55 35.63 -18.52
C LEU A 70 10.43 34.92 -19.54
N HIS A 71 11.74 35.22 -19.46
CA HIS A 71 12.83 34.57 -20.17
C HIS A 71 13.64 33.66 -19.22
N LEU A 72 13.70 33.99 -17.93
CA LEU A 72 14.40 33.20 -16.91
C LEU A 72 13.51 32.91 -15.70
N LEU A 73 13.48 31.65 -15.27
CA LEU A 73 12.81 31.22 -14.05
C LEU A 73 13.76 30.36 -13.21
N LEU A 74 14.01 30.81 -11.97
CA LEU A 74 14.91 30.15 -11.03
C LEU A 74 14.18 29.72 -9.75
N PHE A 75 14.34 28.46 -9.38
CA PHE A 75 13.97 27.91 -8.09
C PHE A 75 15.20 27.30 -7.44
N THR A 76 15.64 27.88 -6.32
CA THR A 76 16.78 27.34 -5.60
C THR A 76 16.60 27.29 -4.09
N ALA A 77 17.13 26.23 -3.46
CA ALA A 77 17.04 26.03 -2.02
C ALA A 77 15.59 26.06 -1.49
N ASN A 78 14.67 25.40 -2.19
CA ASN A 78 13.28 25.19 -1.75
C ASN A 78 13.03 23.70 -1.44
N ASP A 79 12.07 23.43 -0.55
CA ASP A 79 11.68 22.06 -0.17
C ASP A 79 10.51 21.54 -1.05
N PHE A 80 10.69 21.57 -2.37
CA PHE A 80 9.69 21.06 -3.31
C PHE A 80 9.74 19.54 -3.40
N ASP A 81 8.58 18.89 -3.24
CA ASP A 81 8.47 17.44 -3.43
C ASP A 81 8.15 17.08 -4.89
N SER A 82 7.39 17.93 -5.61
CA SER A 82 6.95 17.65 -6.98
C SER A 82 6.58 18.90 -7.80
N ILE A 83 6.56 18.75 -9.12
CA ILE A 83 6.06 19.75 -10.09
C ILE A 83 4.83 19.17 -10.80
N ASN A 84 3.69 19.84 -10.67
CA ASN A 84 2.42 19.39 -11.26
C ASN A 84 2.39 19.59 -12.78
N GLU A 85 1.39 18.97 -13.41
CA GLU A 85 1.07 19.19 -14.82
C GLU A 85 0.80 20.68 -15.13
N ASP A 86 1.19 21.12 -16.33
CA ASP A 86 0.95 22.48 -16.84
C ASP A 86 1.49 23.61 -15.94
N ALA A 87 2.48 23.31 -15.11
CA ALA A 87 3.13 24.28 -14.23
C ALA A 87 3.78 25.44 -15.01
N SER A 88 4.32 25.15 -16.21
CA SER A 88 4.95 26.13 -17.09
C SER A 88 4.02 26.73 -18.15
N LEU A 89 2.71 26.46 -18.06
CA LEU A 89 1.74 26.99 -19.01
C LEU A 89 1.69 28.52 -18.93
N GLY A 90 1.69 29.18 -20.09
CA GLY A 90 1.67 30.64 -20.19
C GLY A 90 3.05 31.31 -20.26
N LEU A 91 4.14 30.53 -20.43
CA LEU A 91 5.51 31.01 -20.56
C LEU A 91 6.09 30.82 -21.98
N PRO A 92 5.58 31.53 -23.01
CA PRO A 92 5.98 31.32 -24.40
C PRO A 92 7.41 31.79 -24.73
N HIS A 93 8.01 32.62 -23.88
CA HIS A 93 9.32 33.26 -24.09
C HIS A 93 10.42 32.73 -23.16
N LEU A 94 10.16 31.66 -22.41
CA LEU A 94 11.11 31.16 -21.42
C LEU A 94 12.30 30.47 -22.09
N GLU A 95 13.50 30.99 -21.84
CA GLU A 95 14.76 30.48 -22.39
C GLU A 95 15.55 29.64 -21.36
N TYR A 96 15.51 30.04 -20.09
CA TYR A 96 16.29 29.45 -19.00
C TYR A 96 15.38 29.02 -17.85
N LEU A 97 15.41 27.72 -17.54
CA LEU A 97 14.70 27.16 -16.40
C LEU A 97 15.69 26.48 -15.46
N PHE A 98 15.89 27.06 -14.28
CA PHE A 98 16.82 26.56 -13.28
C PHE A 98 16.03 26.10 -12.05
N ILE A 99 16.09 24.81 -11.74
CA ILE A 99 15.43 24.20 -10.58
C ILE A 99 16.49 23.43 -9.81
N GLU A 100 17.33 24.18 -9.10
CA GLU A 100 18.59 23.69 -8.53
C GLU A 100 18.54 23.59 -7.00
N ASN A 101 19.14 22.53 -6.44
CA ASN A 101 19.24 22.34 -4.98
C ASN A 101 17.88 22.38 -4.28
N ASN A 102 16.90 21.64 -4.80
CA ASN A 102 15.60 21.43 -4.17
C ASN A 102 15.44 19.94 -3.80
N GLN A 103 14.30 19.54 -3.23
CA GLN A 103 14.05 18.15 -2.79
C GLN A 103 13.20 17.33 -3.77
N ILE A 104 13.23 17.66 -5.06
CA ILE A 104 12.28 17.11 -6.04
C ILE A 104 12.53 15.62 -6.23
N LYS A 105 11.48 14.83 -5.99
CA LYS A 105 11.50 13.37 -6.18
C LYS A 105 10.96 12.95 -7.55
N SER A 106 9.95 13.68 -8.05
CA SER A 106 9.30 13.41 -9.34
C SER A 106 8.81 14.68 -10.03
N ILE A 107 8.88 14.71 -11.36
CA ILE A 107 8.35 15.78 -12.21
C ILE A 107 7.25 15.17 -13.10
N SER A 108 6.10 15.83 -13.22
CA SER A 108 5.02 15.37 -14.09
C SER A 108 5.44 15.36 -15.58
N PRO A 109 5.02 14.35 -16.38
CA PRO A 109 5.26 14.32 -17.83
C PRO A 109 4.78 15.56 -18.60
N PHE A 110 3.81 16.27 -18.04
CA PHE A 110 3.23 17.48 -18.63
C PHE A 110 3.67 18.77 -17.94
N ALA A 111 4.65 18.71 -17.02
CA ALA A 111 5.14 19.91 -16.32
C ALA A 111 5.70 20.98 -17.27
N PHE A 112 6.35 20.55 -18.35
CA PHE A 112 6.96 21.40 -19.38
C PHE A 112 6.06 21.64 -20.60
N ARG A 113 4.79 21.24 -20.51
CA ARG A 113 3.79 21.49 -21.55
C ARG A 113 3.48 23.00 -21.57
N GLY A 114 3.69 23.64 -22.72
CA GLY A 114 3.52 25.08 -22.89
C GLY A 114 4.81 25.86 -23.12
N LEU A 115 5.98 25.29 -22.80
CA LEU A 115 7.30 25.84 -23.20
C LEU A 115 7.58 25.69 -24.70
N LYS A 116 6.69 24.98 -25.41
CA LYS A 116 6.71 24.79 -26.84
C LYS A 116 5.97 25.95 -27.49
N SER A 117 6.68 27.00 -27.89
CA SER A 117 6.18 27.84 -28.97
C SER A 117 6.12 26.95 -30.22
N LEU A 118 4.92 26.43 -30.51
CA LEU A 118 4.48 25.80 -31.75
C LEU A 118 5.55 24.97 -32.49
N ILE A 119 5.49 23.64 -32.26
CA ILE A 119 6.16 22.57 -33.04
C ILE A 119 5.94 22.65 -34.57
N HIS A 120 5.17 23.61 -35.08
CA HIS A 120 5.01 23.84 -36.51
C HIS A 120 6.07 24.75 -37.15
N LEU A 121 6.94 25.43 -36.38
CA LEU A 121 7.96 26.36 -36.91
C LEU A 121 9.27 26.30 -36.12
N GLY A 122 9.86 25.12 -35.94
CA GLY A 122 11.32 24.93 -35.82
C GLY A 122 12.14 25.75 -34.80
N MET A 123 11.55 26.36 -33.77
CA MET A 123 12.30 27.08 -32.73
C MET A 123 11.82 26.67 -31.33
N GLU A 124 12.61 25.83 -30.65
CA GLU A 124 12.46 25.63 -29.20
C GLU A 124 12.92 26.93 -28.51
N ALA A 125 12.03 27.60 -27.77
CA ALA A 125 12.40 28.81 -27.01
C ALA A 125 13.31 28.46 -25.83
N LEU A 126 13.12 27.29 -25.23
CA LEU A 126 13.92 26.80 -24.12
C LEU A 126 15.31 26.40 -24.62
N THR A 127 16.35 27.00 -24.04
CA THR A 127 17.75 26.75 -24.41
C THR A 127 18.45 25.88 -23.37
N LYS A 128 18.14 26.08 -22.08
CA LYS A 128 18.80 25.39 -20.98
C LYS A 128 17.85 25.06 -19.84
N VAL A 129 17.99 23.84 -19.32
CA VAL A 129 17.35 23.38 -18.08
C VAL A 129 18.41 22.87 -17.11
N ASP A 130 18.47 23.43 -15.91
CA ASP A 130 19.32 22.92 -14.83
C ASP A 130 18.44 22.28 -13.74
N LEU A 131 18.69 21.00 -13.45
CA LEU A 131 17.97 20.20 -12.46
C LEU A 131 18.91 19.64 -11.38
N ARG A 132 20.12 20.18 -11.25
CA ARG A 132 21.13 19.68 -10.31
C ARG A 132 20.69 19.83 -8.86
N GLY A 133 21.19 18.93 -8.00
CA GLY A 133 20.95 18.99 -6.55
C GLY A 133 19.54 18.57 -6.12
N ASN A 134 18.76 17.89 -6.98
CA ASN A 134 17.49 17.25 -6.63
C ASN A 134 17.66 15.76 -6.28
N LEU A 135 16.62 15.15 -5.68
CA LEU A 135 16.63 13.76 -5.20
C LEU A 135 15.76 12.83 -6.06
N PHE A 136 16.08 12.72 -7.35
CA PHE A 136 15.26 11.97 -8.31
C PHE A 136 15.11 10.48 -7.99
N SER A 137 13.88 10.00 -7.98
CA SER A 137 13.56 8.56 -8.01
C SER A 137 13.53 8.09 -9.47
N CYS A 138 14.54 7.34 -9.89
CA CYS A 138 14.66 6.76 -11.23
C CYS A 138 13.82 5.50 -11.39
N ASP A 139 12.51 5.69 -11.26
CA ASP A 139 11.47 4.71 -11.53
C ASP A 139 10.66 5.11 -12.78
N CYS A 140 9.55 4.42 -13.04
CA CYS A 140 8.71 4.66 -14.21
C CYS A 140 8.10 6.04 -14.31
N LYS A 141 7.95 6.75 -13.19
CA LYS A 141 7.47 8.13 -13.20
C LYS A 141 8.52 9.08 -13.80
N LEU A 142 9.80 8.69 -13.81
CA LEU A 142 10.88 9.48 -14.41
C LEU A 142 11.24 9.03 -15.83
N LYS A 143 10.69 7.92 -16.32
CA LYS A 143 10.95 7.39 -17.67
C LYS A 143 10.75 8.46 -18.76
N TRP A 144 9.70 9.27 -18.65
CA TRP A 144 9.42 10.32 -19.62
C TRP A 144 10.53 11.38 -19.67
N LEU A 145 11.19 11.69 -18.55
CA LEU A 145 12.24 12.70 -18.49
C LEU A 145 13.47 12.20 -19.23
N VAL A 146 13.82 10.92 -19.03
CA VAL A 146 14.89 10.25 -19.77
C VAL A 146 14.58 10.25 -21.28
N ASP A 147 13.34 9.93 -21.66
CA ASP A 147 12.91 9.95 -23.05
C ASP A 147 12.92 11.38 -23.65
N TRP A 148 12.49 12.39 -22.88
CA TRP A 148 12.52 13.79 -23.29
C TRP A 148 13.94 14.30 -23.48
N MET A 149 14.86 13.99 -22.55
CA MET A 149 16.28 14.36 -22.62
C MET A 149 16.97 13.77 -23.85
N PHE A 150 16.52 12.60 -24.33
CA PHE A 150 17.07 11.97 -25.53
C PHE A 150 16.64 12.66 -26.84
N HIS A 151 15.46 13.27 -26.86
CA HIS A 151 14.86 13.85 -28.08
C HIS A 151 14.89 15.38 -28.15
N THR A 152 15.27 16.07 -27.08
CA THR A 152 15.31 17.54 -27.02
C THR A 152 16.68 18.09 -27.43
N ASN A 153 16.71 19.30 -28.01
CA ASN A 153 17.96 20.02 -28.26
C ASN A 153 18.36 20.93 -27.08
N VAL A 154 17.57 20.93 -26.01
CA VAL A 154 17.80 21.71 -24.80
C VAL A 154 19.03 21.19 -24.05
N THR A 155 19.91 22.10 -23.62
CA THR A 155 21.05 21.73 -22.78
C THR A 155 20.58 21.39 -21.38
N VAL A 156 20.76 20.13 -20.96
CA VAL A 156 20.45 19.65 -19.60
C VAL A 156 21.73 19.29 -18.87
N ASP A 157 21.95 19.89 -17.69
CA ASP A 157 23.11 19.60 -16.86
C ASP A 157 23.10 18.16 -16.32
N GLN A 158 24.24 17.70 -15.79
CA GLN A 158 24.38 16.33 -15.29
C GLN A 158 23.58 16.13 -14.00
N ILE A 159 22.63 15.19 -14.05
CA ILE A 159 21.76 14.86 -12.92
C ILE A 159 21.85 13.37 -12.56
N PHE A 160 21.60 13.06 -11.30
CA PHE A 160 21.85 11.73 -10.71
C PHE A 160 20.61 11.19 -10.00
N CYS A 161 20.47 9.87 -10.03
CA CYS A 161 19.42 9.15 -9.30
C CYS A 161 19.75 9.08 -7.81
N ASN A 162 18.76 9.38 -6.96
CA ASN A 162 18.82 9.12 -5.52
C ASN A 162 18.32 7.70 -5.16
N GLY A 163 17.48 7.12 -6.02
CA GLY A 163 16.98 5.75 -5.88
C GLY A 163 16.26 5.31 -7.15
N PRO A 164 15.69 4.09 -7.20
CA PRO A 164 15.83 3.00 -6.22
C PRO A 164 17.29 2.47 -6.18
N GLU A 165 17.61 1.57 -5.25
CA GLU A 165 18.97 1.04 -5.01
C GLU A 165 19.71 0.61 -6.31
N ALA A 166 19.00 -0.01 -7.25
CA ALA A 166 19.55 -0.43 -8.55
C ALA A 166 20.04 0.73 -9.43
N TYR A 167 19.53 1.94 -9.21
CA TYR A 167 19.87 3.15 -9.97
C TYR A 167 20.58 4.21 -9.13
N GLN A 168 20.68 4.05 -7.81
CA GLN A 168 21.27 5.04 -6.92
C GLN A 168 22.68 5.44 -7.35
N GLY A 169 22.92 6.74 -7.48
CA GLY A 169 24.19 7.32 -7.94
C GLY A 169 24.43 7.24 -9.45
N LYS A 170 23.58 6.58 -10.24
CA LYS A 170 23.69 6.58 -11.70
C LYS A 170 23.29 7.94 -12.28
N LYS A 171 23.99 8.32 -13.35
CA LYS A 171 23.71 9.54 -14.11
C LYS A 171 22.48 9.33 -14.99
N ILE A 172 21.46 10.15 -14.80
CA ILE A 172 20.18 10.06 -15.52
C ILE A 172 20.38 10.29 -17.02
N ASN A 173 21.30 11.18 -17.40
CA ASN A 173 21.64 11.46 -18.78
C ASN A 173 22.17 10.23 -19.55
N ASP A 174 22.63 9.19 -18.83
CA ASP A 174 23.20 7.97 -19.41
C ASP A 174 22.20 6.80 -19.38
N LEU A 175 20.99 7.02 -18.84
CA LEU A 175 19.93 6.03 -18.82
C LEU A 175 19.19 5.99 -20.16
N VAL A 176 18.54 4.86 -20.41
CA VAL A 176 17.76 4.64 -21.63
C VAL A 176 16.32 4.37 -21.22
N ALA A 177 15.33 5.02 -21.86
CA ALA A 177 13.92 4.90 -21.47
C ALA A 177 13.41 3.44 -21.49
N GLN A 178 13.97 2.57 -22.33
CA GLN A 178 13.60 1.15 -22.37
C GLN A 178 14.14 0.33 -21.19
N SER A 179 15.12 0.82 -20.42
CA SER A 179 15.63 0.11 -19.24
C SER A 179 14.71 0.23 -18.02
N PHE A 180 13.66 1.05 -18.11
CA PHE A 180 12.66 1.19 -17.07
C PHE A 180 11.58 0.11 -17.24
N ASP A 181 11.48 -0.80 -16.27
CA ASP A 181 10.41 -1.79 -16.20
C ASP A 181 9.13 -1.13 -15.68
N CYS A 182 8.22 -0.79 -16.59
CA CYS A 182 7.01 -0.02 -16.32
C CYS A 182 5.72 -0.80 -16.45
N ILE A 183 5.81 -2.13 -16.37
CA ILE A 183 4.62 -2.95 -16.20
C ILE A 183 4.18 -2.79 -14.75
N THR A 184 3.29 -1.84 -14.51
CA THR A 184 2.60 -1.71 -13.22
C THR A 184 1.31 -2.52 -13.26
N THR A 185 1.09 -3.36 -12.27
CA THR A 185 -0.19 -4.03 -12.07
C THR A 185 -1.14 -3.12 -11.28
N ASP A 186 -2.44 -3.29 -11.50
CA ASP A 186 -3.47 -2.58 -10.73
C ASP A 186 -4.59 -3.55 -10.36
N PHE A 187 -5.32 -3.23 -9.30
CA PHE A 187 -6.48 -3.99 -8.85
C PHE A 187 -7.75 -3.47 -9.52
N SER A 188 -8.17 -4.16 -10.58
CA SER A 188 -9.49 -3.93 -11.17
C SER A 188 -10.55 -4.71 -10.40
N LEU A 189 -11.66 -4.05 -10.08
CA LEU A 189 -12.83 -4.71 -9.49
C LEU A 189 -13.38 -5.76 -10.48
N LEU A 190 -13.35 -7.03 -10.09
CA LEU A 190 -13.97 -8.10 -10.86
C LEU A 190 -15.49 -8.14 -10.66
N LYS A 191 -15.93 -8.28 -9.40
CA LYS A 191 -17.36 -8.41 -9.02
C LYS A 191 -17.54 -8.03 -7.55
N SER A 192 -18.68 -7.41 -7.24
CA SER A 192 -19.15 -7.25 -5.86
C SER A 192 -20.15 -8.33 -5.53
N LEU A 193 -20.11 -8.88 -4.31
CA LEU A 193 -21.03 -9.91 -3.83
C LEU A 193 -22.04 -9.27 -2.88
N ASP A 194 -23.33 -9.59 -3.07
CA ASP A 194 -24.44 -8.99 -2.32
C ASP A 194 -24.63 -9.63 -0.93
N PHE A 195 -23.54 -9.79 -0.17
CA PHE A 195 -23.58 -10.26 1.20
C PHE A 195 -22.37 -9.74 1.99
N GLN A 196 -22.47 -9.80 3.32
CA GLN A 196 -21.40 -9.43 4.23
C GLN A 196 -20.60 -10.67 4.65
N SER A 197 -19.29 -10.52 4.76
CA SER A 197 -18.38 -11.56 5.24
C SER A 197 -17.40 -11.01 6.27
N ILE A 198 -16.98 -11.85 7.22
CA ILE A 198 -15.97 -11.49 8.23
C ILE A 198 -14.61 -12.13 7.96
N SER A 199 -14.57 -13.30 7.31
CA SER A 199 -13.35 -13.95 6.86
C SER A 199 -13.56 -14.62 5.50
N VAL A 200 -12.48 -14.71 4.74
CA VAL A 200 -12.44 -15.29 3.39
C VAL A 200 -11.18 -16.13 3.28
N GLU A 201 -11.34 -17.38 2.84
CA GLU A 201 -10.22 -18.30 2.67
C GLU A 201 -10.25 -18.88 1.26
N ALA A 202 -9.11 -18.86 0.57
CA ALA A 202 -8.93 -19.51 -0.72
C ALA A 202 -8.23 -20.86 -0.53
N PHE A 203 -8.65 -21.89 -1.25
CA PHE A 203 -8.05 -23.22 -1.17
C PHE A 203 -8.19 -23.99 -2.47
N ALA A 204 -7.27 -24.93 -2.69
CA ALA A 204 -7.32 -25.86 -3.81
C ALA A 204 -7.81 -27.23 -3.34
N PHE A 205 -8.69 -27.86 -4.10
CA PHE A 205 -9.18 -29.21 -3.81
C PHE A 205 -9.54 -29.93 -5.11
N GLY A 206 -9.11 -31.18 -5.29
CA GLY A 206 -9.46 -31.94 -6.51
C GLY A 206 -8.91 -31.38 -7.83
N GLY A 207 -8.01 -30.39 -7.80
CA GLY A 207 -7.48 -29.70 -8.99
C GLY A 207 -8.14 -28.34 -9.26
N ASP A 208 -9.25 -28.05 -8.58
CA ASP A 208 -10.02 -26.82 -8.74
C ASP A 208 -9.72 -25.81 -7.62
N GLN A 209 -10.05 -24.55 -7.88
CA GLN A 209 -9.85 -23.42 -6.96
C GLN A 209 -11.19 -22.99 -6.34
N PHE A 210 -11.19 -22.88 -5.02
CA PHE A 210 -12.36 -22.53 -4.24
C PHE A 210 -12.08 -21.35 -3.33
N VAL A 211 -13.16 -20.65 -2.99
CA VAL A 211 -13.17 -19.59 -1.99
C VAL A 211 -14.31 -19.86 -1.01
N VAL A 212 -14.06 -19.76 0.28
CA VAL A 212 -15.08 -19.86 1.32
C VAL A 212 -15.23 -18.54 2.07
N PHE A 213 -16.48 -18.10 2.23
CA PHE A 213 -16.83 -16.87 2.94
C PHE A 213 -17.57 -17.21 4.25
N ALA A 214 -17.07 -16.73 5.38
CA ALA A 214 -17.80 -16.77 6.65
C ALA A 214 -18.76 -15.58 6.74
N GLN A 215 -20.06 -15.85 6.83
CA GLN A 215 -21.12 -14.84 6.95
C GLN A 215 -21.69 -14.84 8.37
N PRO A 216 -21.29 -13.89 9.23
CA PRO A 216 -21.58 -13.97 10.67
C PRO A 216 -23.05 -13.78 11.01
N PHE A 217 -23.75 -12.87 10.32
CA PHE A 217 -25.14 -12.52 10.64
C PHE A 217 -26.15 -13.61 10.24
N ILE A 218 -25.86 -14.32 9.14
CA ILE A 218 -26.69 -15.44 8.66
C ILE A 218 -26.24 -16.75 9.31
N GLY A 219 -24.98 -16.84 9.74
CA GLY A 219 -24.43 -18.04 10.34
C GLY A 219 -24.11 -19.14 9.31
N ARG A 220 -23.46 -18.75 8.21
CA ARG A 220 -23.16 -19.66 7.09
C ARG A 220 -21.72 -19.55 6.59
N CYS A 221 -21.16 -20.66 6.13
CA CYS A 221 -19.99 -20.70 5.26
C CYS A 221 -20.45 -20.87 3.81
N SER A 222 -20.14 -19.94 2.92
CA SER A 222 -20.49 -20.05 1.49
C SER A 222 -19.30 -20.49 0.69
N PHE A 223 -19.44 -21.58 -0.06
CA PHE A 223 -18.39 -22.10 -0.91
C PHE A 223 -18.63 -21.68 -2.35
N MET A 224 -17.63 -21.05 -2.94
CA MET A 224 -17.64 -20.66 -4.34
C MET A 224 -16.51 -21.36 -5.08
N GLU A 225 -16.82 -21.78 -6.30
CA GLU A 225 -15.89 -22.42 -7.23
C GLU A 225 -15.62 -21.47 -8.39
N TRP A 226 -14.39 -21.49 -8.90
CA TRP A 226 -14.03 -20.74 -10.10
C TRP A 226 -14.50 -21.46 -11.37
N ASP A 227 -15.40 -20.83 -12.13
CA ASP A 227 -15.77 -21.30 -13.46
C ASP A 227 -14.85 -20.73 -14.54
N HIS A 228 -14.05 -21.60 -15.15
CA HIS A 228 -13.07 -21.23 -16.18
C HIS A 228 -13.69 -20.91 -17.55
N VAL A 229 -14.96 -21.21 -17.78
CA VAL A 229 -15.66 -20.94 -19.05
C VAL A 229 -16.29 -19.55 -19.03
N GLN A 230 -16.97 -19.21 -17.92
CA GLN A 230 -17.63 -17.92 -17.72
C GLN A 230 -16.74 -16.89 -17.02
N MET A 231 -15.57 -17.31 -16.53
CA MET A 231 -14.61 -16.46 -15.81
C MET A 231 -15.26 -15.79 -14.58
N GLU A 232 -16.05 -16.57 -13.83
CA GLU A 232 -16.74 -16.08 -12.63
C GLU A 232 -16.75 -17.10 -11.50
N PHE A 233 -16.94 -16.61 -10.27
CA PHE A 233 -17.19 -17.46 -9.10
C PHE A 233 -18.66 -17.86 -9.03
N ARG A 234 -18.92 -19.17 -8.98
CA ARG A 234 -20.26 -19.74 -8.79
C ARG A 234 -20.42 -20.32 -7.39
N ASN A 235 -21.61 -20.17 -6.81
CA ASN A 235 -21.91 -20.74 -5.50
C ASN A 235 -22.13 -22.27 -5.64
N LEU A 236 -21.30 -23.06 -4.95
CA LEU A 236 -21.33 -24.51 -4.97
C LEU A 236 -22.22 -25.07 -3.86
N ASP A 237 -21.91 -24.71 -2.62
CA ASP A 237 -22.52 -25.30 -1.43
C ASP A 237 -22.48 -24.31 -0.25
N ASN A 238 -23.28 -24.58 0.79
CA ASN A 238 -23.28 -23.80 2.00
C ASN A 238 -23.29 -24.71 3.23
N ILE A 239 -22.42 -24.43 4.21
CA ILE A 239 -22.59 -24.98 5.56
C ILE A 239 -23.40 -23.96 6.35
N THR A 240 -24.60 -24.36 6.80
CA THR A 240 -25.45 -23.51 7.64
C THR A 240 -25.37 -24.02 9.07
N SER A 241 -24.95 -23.17 9.99
CA SER A 241 -24.78 -23.53 11.39
C SER A 241 -25.76 -22.81 12.33
N LEU A 242 -26.70 -22.02 11.77
CA LEU A 242 -27.75 -21.27 12.47
C LEU A 242 -27.25 -20.26 13.53
N THR A 243 -25.94 -20.11 13.70
CA THR A 243 -25.29 -19.26 14.71
C THR A 243 -24.07 -18.53 14.14
N SER A 244 -23.58 -17.54 14.89
CA SER A 244 -22.56 -16.56 14.48
C SER A 244 -21.22 -17.20 14.10
N THR A 245 -21.06 -17.48 12.80
CA THR A 245 -19.86 -18.08 12.23
C THR A 245 -18.80 -16.99 12.02
N VAL A 246 -17.61 -17.20 12.58
CA VAL A 246 -16.48 -16.26 12.51
C VAL A 246 -15.51 -16.70 11.43
N ILE A 247 -15.15 -18.00 11.41
CA ILE A 247 -14.16 -18.52 10.47
C ILE A 247 -14.61 -19.85 9.91
N CYS A 248 -14.35 -20.03 8.62
CA CYS A 248 -14.53 -21.27 7.88
C CYS A 248 -13.16 -21.66 7.31
N LYS A 249 -12.33 -22.35 8.09
CA LYS A 249 -10.94 -22.65 7.70
C LYS A 249 -10.87 -24.00 6.96
N PRO A 250 -10.48 -24.04 5.67
CA PRO A 250 -10.33 -25.28 4.94
C PRO A 250 -8.99 -25.97 5.26
N ILE A 251 -9.02 -27.29 5.44
CA ILE A 251 -7.82 -28.13 5.55
C ILE A 251 -7.97 -29.38 4.69
N VAL A 252 -6.94 -29.68 3.90
CA VAL A 252 -6.90 -30.88 3.06
C VAL A 252 -5.88 -31.84 3.63
N ILE A 253 -6.33 -33.05 3.99
CA ILE A 253 -5.48 -34.12 4.53
C ILE A 253 -5.75 -35.38 3.72
N ASP A 254 -4.69 -35.97 3.17
CA ASP A 254 -4.75 -37.22 2.40
C ASP A 254 -5.81 -37.20 1.28
N GLY A 255 -5.93 -36.05 0.60
CA GLY A 255 -6.91 -35.85 -0.48
C GLY A 255 -8.36 -35.68 -0.03
N GLN A 256 -8.62 -35.57 1.27
CA GLN A 256 -9.94 -35.30 1.84
C GLN A 256 -10.03 -33.85 2.34
N LEU A 257 -11.14 -33.18 2.03
CA LEU A 257 -11.40 -31.81 2.48
C LEU A 257 -12.18 -31.80 3.79
N PHE A 258 -11.67 -31.03 4.76
CA PHE A 258 -12.34 -30.72 6.01
C PHE A 258 -12.46 -29.22 6.19
N ILE A 259 -13.51 -28.78 6.87
CA ILE A 259 -13.76 -27.37 7.17
C ILE A 259 -13.92 -27.22 8.68
N ILE A 260 -13.07 -26.39 9.29
CA ILE A 260 -13.19 -25.99 10.68
C ILE A 260 -14.09 -24.75 10.73
N VAL A 261 -15.27 -24.90 11.31
CA VAL A 261 -16.28 -23.84 11.45
C VAL A 261 -16.23 -23.32 12.88
N ALA A 262 -15.61 -22.16 13.06
CA ALA A 262 -15.47 -21.50 14.35
C ALA A 262 -16.64 -20.54 14.61
N GLN A 263 -17.25 -20.63 15.80
CA GLN A 263 -18.50 -19.91 16.11
C GLN A 263 -18.46 -19.23 17.49
N LEU A 264 -18.98 -18.00 17.59
CA LEU A 264 -19.09 -17.30 18.89
C LEU A 264 -20.24 -17.81 19.76
N PHE A 265 -21.35 -18.23 19.13
CA PHE A 265 -22.51 -18.79 19.80
C PHE A 265 -22.70 -20.23 19.34
N GLY A 266 -22.88 -21.14 20.30
CA GLY A 266 -22.95 -22.57 20.02
C GLY A 266 -21.59 -23.25 20.10
N ARG A 267 -21.46 -24.40 19.45
CA ARG A 267 -20.20 -25.15 19.39
C ARG A 267 -19.47 -24.78 18.11
N SER A 268 -18.14 -24.91 18.10
CA SER A 268 -17.42 -24.94 16.83
C SER A 268 -17.43 -26.37 16.32
N HIS A 269 -17.48 -26.56 15.00
CA HIS A 269 -17.71 -27.87 14.38
C HIS A 269 -16.66 -28.14 13.30
N ILE A 270 -16.43 -29.42 13.01
CA ILE A 270 -15.61 -29.86 11.88
C ILE A 270 -16.51 -30.62 10.91
N PHE A 271 -16.51 -30.15 9.67
CA PHE A 271 -17.22 -30.77 8.57
C PHE A 271 -16.24 -31.47 7.64
N LYS A 272 -16.66 -32.57 7.03
CA LYS A 272 -15.93 -33.28 5.96
C LYS A 272 -16.71 -33.19 4.66
N ARG A 273 -16.02 -32.94 3.54
CA ARG A 273 -16.62 -33.03 2.22
C ARG A 273 -16.84 -34.49 1.83
N ASP A 274 -18.09 -34.86 1.58
CA ASP A 274 -18.45 -36.10 0.91
C ASP A 274 -18.60 -35.81 -0.59
N VAL A 275 -17.64 -36.30 -1.38
CA VAL A 275 -17.61 -36.10 -2.84
C VAL A 275 -18.72 -36.89 -3.53
N SER A 276 -19.06 -38.08 -3.04
CA SER A 276 -20.08 -38.94 -3.62
C SER A 276 -21.49 -38.39 -3.40
N ALA A 277 -21.74 -37.84 -2.21
CA ALA A 277 -23.02 -37.21 -1.86
C ALA A 277 -23.08 -35.71 -2.18
N ASN A 278 -21.97 -35.14 -2.68
CA ASN A 278 -21.82 -33.72 -3.02
C ASN A 278 -22.24 -32.77 -1.89
N LYS A 279 -21.91 -33.10 -0.64
CA LYS A 279 -22.35 -32.35 0.56
C LYS A 279 -21.27 -32.30 1.63
N PHE A 280 -21.40 -31.35 2.55
CA PHE A 280 -20.63 -31.35 3.80
C PHE A 280 -21.36 -32.15 4.89
N ILE A 281 -20.61 -33.00 5.59
CA ILE A 281 -21.09 -33.82 6.70
C ILE A 281 -20.37 -33.39 7.96
N GLU A 282 -21.10 -33.03 9.00
CA GLU A 282 -20.53 -32.78 10.31
C GLU A 282 -19.95 -34.08 10.87
N ILE A 283 -18.67 -34.07 11.27
CA ILE A 283 -17.99 -35.26 11.79
C ILE A 283 -17.57 -35.12 13.25
N GLN A 284 -17.43 -33.88 13.75
CA GLN A 284 -16.88 -33.65 15.07
C GLN A 284 -17.26 -32.28 15.65
N ASP A 285 -17.57 -32.27 16.95
CA ASP A 285 -17.64 -31.07 17.78
C ASP A 285 -16.24 -30.67 18.31
N VAL A 286 -15.90 -29.39 18.21
CA VAL A 286 -14.75 -28.80 18.90
C VAL A 286 -15.21 -28.36 20.30
N GLY A 287 -14.71 -29.03 21.34
CA GLY A 287 -15.24 -28.92 22.70
C GLY A 287 -15.29 -27.50 23.28
N ILE A 288 -16.47 -27.13 23.80
CA ILE A 288 -16.78 -25.79 24.38
C ILE A 288 -15.96 -25.45 25.63
N LEU A 289 -15.48 -26.46 26.36
CA LEU A 289 -14.82 -26.21 27.66
C LEU A 289 -13.53 -25.40 27.52
N LYS A 290 -12.82 -25.54 26.39
CA LYS A 290 -11.55 -24.85 26.13
C LYS A 290 -11.70 -23.65 25.20
N VAL A 291 -12.53 -23.76 24.17
CA VAL A 291 -12.75 -22.69 23.18
C VAL A 291 -14.18 -22.16 23.35
N ARG A 292 -14.28 -20.89 23.74
CA ARG A 292 -15.52 -20.16 24.05
C ARG A 292 -15.78 -19.01 23.10
N LYS A 293 -14.78 -18.18 22.80
CA LYS A 293 -14.92 -17.03 21.88
C LYS A 293 -13.84 -17.07 20.80
N PRO A 294 -13.95 -17.99 19.83
CA PRO A 294 -12.96 -18.10 18.79
C PRO A 294 -12.90 -16.83 17.95
N ASN A 295 -11.69 -16.34 17.65
CA ASN A 295 -11.49 -15.15 16.82
C ASN A 295 -10.67 -15.42 15.57
N ASP A 296 -9.72 -16.36 15.64
CA ASP A 296 -8.84 -16.74 14.54
C ASP A 296 -8.59 -18.26 14.49
N VAL A 297 -8.34 -18.81 13.30
CA VAL A 297 -7.97 -20.21 13.09
C VAL A 297 -6.82 -20.30 12.10
N GLU A 298 -5.72 -20.91 12.53
CA GLU A 298 -4.54 -21.10 11.69
C GLU A 298 -4.18 -22.58 11.57
N ILE A 299 -3.71 -22.99 10.39
CA ILE A 299 -3.33 -24.38 10.09
C ILE A 299 -1.83 -24.47 9.93
N PHE A 300 -1.25 -25.55 10.44
CA PHE A 300 0.16 -25.83 10.21
C PHE A 300 0.45 -27.32 10.17
N HIS A 301 1.52 -27.67 9.47
CA HIS A 301 2.01 -29.03 9.32
C HIS A 301 3.40 -29.12 9.94
N GLY A 302 3.66 -30.16 10.74
CA GLY A 302 4.93 -30.31 11.43
C GLY A 302 5.26 -31.77 11.68
N GLY A 303 6.42 -32.24 11.21
CA GLY A 303 6.89 -33.61 11.44
C GLY A 303 5.97 -34.69 10.83
N GLY A 304 5.29 -34.38 9.73
CA GLY A 304 4.30 -35.27 9.08
C GLY A 304 2.93 -35.29 9.77
N GLU A 305 2.70 -34.43 10.75
CA GLU A 305 1.44 -34.32 11.48
C GLU A 305 0.72 -33.02 11.10
N SER A 306 -0.61 -33.06 11.05
CA SER A 306 -1.46 -31.90 10.73
C SER A 306 -2.09 -31.34 11.99
N PHE A 307 -2.06 -30.02 12.12
CA PHE A 307 -2.61 -29.29 13.26
C PHE A 307 -3.43 -28.11 12.81
N PHE A 308 -4.37 -27.70 13.67
CA PHE A 308 -4.91 -26.35 13.64
C PHE A 308 -4.88 -25.77 15.05
N ILE A 309 -4.88 -24.44 15.13
CA ILE A 309 -4.97 -23.70 16.38
C ILE A 309 -6.12 -22.71 16.29
N ILE A 310 -6.92 -22.61 17.35
CA ILE A 310 -7.99 -21.62 17.46
C ILE A 310 -7.60 -20.62 18.54
N SER A 311 -7.53 -19.33 18.20
CA SER A 311 -7.34 -18.26 19.18
C SER A 311 -8.64 -17.98 19.92
N ASP A 312 -8.57 -17.74 21.23
CA ASP A 312 -9.74 -17.42 22.05
C ASP A 312 -9.65 -16.02 22.64
N SER A 313 -10.62 -15.17 22.29
CA SER A 313 -10.70 -13.78 22.72
C SER A 313 -11.31 -13.61 24.12
N SER A 314 -11.67 -14.70 24.81
CA SER A 314 -12.21 -14.68 26.16
C SER A 314 -11.19 -15.11 27.20
N LYS A 315 -11.21 -14.45 28.36
CA LYS A 315 -10.35 -14.83 29.51
C LYS A 315 -10.61 -16.24 30.04
N ALA A 316 -11.82 -16.76 29.87
CA ALA A 316 -12.22 -18.06 30.40
C ALA A 316 -11.97 -19.22 29.42
N GLY A 317 -11.77 -18.90 28.14
CA GLY A 317 -11.27 -19.83 27.15
C GLY A 317 -9.74 -19.83 27.12
N SER A 318 -9.18 -20.68 26.28
CA SER A 318 -7.74 -20.75 26.04
C SER A 318 -7.49 -21.03 24.56
N THR A 319 -6.55 -20.32 23.96
CA THR A 319 -6.05 -20.63 22.62
C THR A 319 -5.56 -22.06 22.57
N THR A 320 -6.13 -22.88 21.70
CA THR A 320 -5.95 -24.34 21.76
C THR A 320 -5.52 -24.93 20.42
N ILE A 321 -4.40 -25.64 20.44
CA ILE A 321 -3.90 -26.46 19.35
C ILE A 321 -4.63 -27.80 19.35
N HIS A 322 -5.07 -28.23 18.18
CA HIS A 322 -5.68 -29.52 17.92
C HIS A 322 -4.84 -30.29 16.89
N LYS A 323 -4.71 -31.60 17.11
CA LYS A 323 -3.89 -32.50 16.30
C LYS A 323 -4.75 -33.54 15.60
N TRP A 324 -4.46 -33.78 14.33
CA TRP A 324 -5.03 -34.86 13.54
C TRP A 324 -4.53 -36.23 14.01
N ASN A 325 -5.43 -37.20 14.18
CA ASN A 325 -5.07 -38.58 14.57
C ASN A 325 -5.50 -39.66 13.55
N GLY A 326 -5.94 -39.27 12.36
CA GLY A 326 -6.47 -40.16 11.33
C GLY A 326 -8.00 -40.23 11.24
N ASN A 327 -8.72 -39.86 12.32
CA ASN A 327 -10.20 -39.84 12.33
C ASN A 327 -10.78 -38.46 12.61
N GLY A 328 -10.09 -37.67 13.44
CA GLY A 328 -10.53 -36.33 13.85
C GLY A 328 -9.39 -35.52 14.45
N PHE A 329 -9.74 -34.35 14.97
CA PHE A 329 -8.80 -33.41 15.59
C PHE A 329 -9.02 -33.32 17.10
N TYR A 330 -7.97 -33.57 17.87
CA TYR A 330 -8.08 -33.62 19.33
C TYR A 330 -7.15 -32.60 19.98
N SER A 331 -7.58 -32.02 21.10
CA SER A 331 -6.80 -31.02 21.82
C SER A 331 -5.42 -31.56 22.18
N HIS A 332 -4.38 -30.86 21.74
CA HIS A 332 -2.98 -31.22 21.90
C HIS A 332 -2.28 -30.33 22.94
N GLN A 333 -2.54 -29.03 22.89
CA GLN A 333 -1.93 -28.05 23.80
C GLN A 333 -2.81 -26.81 23.93
N SER A 334 -2.91 -26.26 25.14
CA SER A 334 -3.52 -24.94 25.38
C SER A 334 -2.41 -23.92 25.66
N LEU A 335 -2.54 -22.73 25.06
CA LEU A 335 -1.61 -21.62 25.16
C LEU A 335 -2.26 -20.42 25.83
N HIS A 336 -1.42 -19.54 26.37
CA HIS A 336 -1.75 -18.20 26.83
C HIS A 336 -3.02 -18.11 27.73
N PRO A 337 -3.08 -18.87 28.84
CA PRO A 337 -4.25 -18.89 29.70
C PRO A 337 -4.56 -17.50 30.27
N TRP A 338 -5.85 -17.15 30.38
CA TRP A 338 -6.35 -15.87 30.92
C TRP A 338 -6.12 -14.63 30.05
N HIS A 339 -5.66 -14.81 28.81
CA HIS A 339 -5.47 -13.73 27.86
C HIS A 339 -6.60 -13.73 26.82
N CYS A 340 -6.86 -12.55 26.25
CA CYS A 340 -7.87 -12.38 25.21
C CYS A 340 -7.16 -12.38 23.85
N ASP A 341 -6.83 -13.56 23.34
CA ASP A 341 -6.10 -13.72 22.08
C ASP A 341 -6.98 -13.38 20.89
N THR A 342 -6.50 -12.50 20.03
CA THR A 342 -7.21 -12.02 18.84
C THR A 342 -6.76 -12.74 17.58
N HIS A 343 -5.48 -13.10 17.47
CA HIS A 343 -4.93 -13.69 16.25
C HIS A 343 -3.77 -14.63 16.57
N VAL A 344 -3.63 -15.68 15.77
CA VAL A 344 -2.52 -16.62 15.84
C VAL A 344 -1.87 -16.75 14.47
N GLU A 345 -0.58 -16.49 14.40
CA GLU A 345 0.19 -16.61 13.15
C GLU A 345 1.20 -17.74 13.25
N TYR A 346 1.16 -18.67 12.31
CA TYR A 346 2.20 -19.68 12.13
C TYR A 346 3.29 -19.17 11.20
N LEU A 347 4.54 -19.42 11.55
CA LEU A 347 5.69 -19.15 10.69
C LEU A 347 6.87 -20.08 11.02
N GLU A 348 7.84 -20.16 10.11
CA GLU A 348 9.11 -20.82 10.36
C GLU A 348 10.24 -19.80 10.50
N ILE A 349 11.00 -19.89 11.60
CA ILE A 349 12.20 -19.08 11.84
C ILE A 349 13.39 -20.03 11.89
N SER A 350 14.34 -19.86 10.96
CA SER A 350 15.52 -20.73 10.84
C SER A 350 15.15 -22.22 10.75
N GLY A 351 14.10 -22.56 9.98
CA GLY A 351 13.61 -23.94 9.80
C GLY A 351 12.98 -24.57 11.05
N LYS A 352 12.62 -23.75 12.05
CA LYS A 352 11.91 -24.20 13.25
C LYS A 352 10.50 -23.62 13.26
N PRO A 353 9.46 -24.43 13.52
CA PRO A 353 8.09 -23.93 13.65
C PRO A 353 7.93 -22.98 14.84
N HIS A 354 7.27 -21.85 14.62
CA HIS A 354 6.93 -20.85 15.61
C HIS A 354 5.46 -20.44 15.50
N LEU A 355 4.91 -19.95 16.60
CA LEU A 355 3.61 -19.28 16.63
C LEU A 355 3.78 -17.88 17.22
N ILE A 356 3.08 -16.90 16.66
CA ILE A 356 2.94 -15.57 17.24
C ILE A 356 1.50 -15.38 17.67
N LEU A 357 1.28 -15.08 18.95
CA LEU A 357 -0.03 -14.73 19.48
C LEU A 357 -0.15 -13.22 19.62
N SER A 358 -1.26 -12.69 19.14
CA SER A 358 -1.73 -11.32 19.37
C SER A 358 -2.86 -11.35 20.40
N SER A 359 -2.85 -10.43 21.36
CA SER A 359 -3.86 -10.38 22.43
C SER A 359 -4.17 -8.94 22.82
N SER A 360 -5.42 -8.69 23.22
CA SER A 360 -5.88 -7.35 23.56
C SER A 360 -5.09 -6.75 24.73
N SER A 361 -4.60 -5.51 24.55
CA SER A 361 -3.79 -4.78 25.53
C SER A 361 -2.53 -5.52 25.99
N GLN A 362 -1.96 -6.38 25.15
CA GLN A 362 -0.73 -7.13 25.41
C GLN A 362 0.28 -6.96 24.29
N ARG A 363 1.51 -7.38 24.57
CA ARG A 363 2.57 -7.54 23.56
C ARG A 363 2.38 -8.84 22.80
N LEU A 364 2.95 -8.90 21.60
CA LEU A 364 3.00 -10.14 20.83
C LEU A 364 3.90 -11.16 21.52
N VAL A 365 3.43 -12.40 21.61
CA VAL A 365 4.17 -13.50 22.24
C VAL A 365 4.63 -14.49 21.18
N ILE A 366 5.92 -14.80 21.15
CA ILE A 366 6.50 -15.82 20.27
C ILE A 366 6.65 -17.13 21.03
N TYR A 367 6.07 -18.19 20.47
CA TYR A 367 6.28 -19.57 20.89
C TYR A 367 7.15 -20.30 19.87
N GLN A 368 7.98 -21.23 20.33
CA GLN A 368 8.81 -22.08 19.50
C GLN A 368 8.47 -23.55 19.71
N TRP A 369 8.36 -24.31 18.64
CA TRP A 369 8.14 -25.76 18.72
C TRP A 369 9.37 -26.49 19.29
N SER A 370 9.12 -27.30 20.31
CA SER A 370 10.10 -28.19 20.94
C SER A 370 9.89 -29.61 20.41
N LYS A 371 10.91 -30.14 19.70
CA LYS A 371 10.87 -31.51 19.18
C LYS A 371 10.84 -32.57 20.30
N THR A 372 11.37 -32.24 21.47
CA THR A 372 11.46 -33.13 22.63
C THR A 372 10.10 -33.31 23.30
N THR A 373 9.44 -32.19 23.62
CA THR A 373 8.12 -32.20 24.28
C THR A 373 6.97 -32.34 23.29
N LYS A 374 7.24 -32.15 21.99
CA LYS A 374 6.24 -32.04 20.92
C LYS A 374 5.20 -30.97 21.25
N GLN A 375 5.64 -29.85 21.82
CA GLN A 375 4.79 -28.75 22.26
C GLN A 375 5.45 -27.41 21.91
N PHE A 376 4.65 -26.35 21.86
CA PHE A 376 5.10 -24.98 21.74
C PHE A 376 5.49 -24.41 23.10
N GLU A 377 6.72 -23.93 23.23
CA GLU A 377 7.25 -23.33 24.45
C GLU A 377 7.39 -21.82 24.25
N ARG A 378 6.96 -21.01 25.23
CA ARG A 378 7.06 -19.56 25.14
C ARG A 378 8.54 -19.15 25.10
N ARG A 379 8.91 -18.34 24.11
CA ARG A 379 10.29 -17.92 23.90
C ARG A 379 10.54 -16.48 24.33
N MET A 380 9.76 -15.54 23.83
CA MET A 380 9.96 -14.11 24.06
C MET A 380 8.72 -13.30 23.69
N ASP A 381 8.70 -12.03 24.12
CA ASP A 381 7.75 -11.03 23.65
C ASP A 381 8.40 -10.12 22.62
N ILE A 382 7.61 -9.55 21.71
CA ILE A 382 8.06 -8.47 20.84
C ILE A 382 7.81 -7.15 21.57
N PRO A 383 8.86 -6.42 22.01
CA PRO A 383 8.73 -5.33 23.00
C PRO A 383 8.13 -4.04 22.44
N GLU A 384 8.18 -3.84 21.12
CA GLU A 384 7.96 -2.53 20.50
C GLU A 384 6.50 -2.09 20.41
N MET A 385 5.55 -3.00 20.59
CA MET A 385 4.14 -2.69 20.37
C MET A 385 3.20 -3.49 21.28
N GLU A 386 2.24 -2.78 21.86
CA GLU A 386 1.12 -3.32 22.62
C GLU A 386 -0.18 -3.11 21.83
N ASP A 387 -1.17 -3.97 22.10
CA ASP A 387 -2.50 -3.93 21.48
C ASP A 387 -2.46 -4.11 19.96
N VAL A 388 -1.61 -5.06 19.54
CA VAL A 388 -1.60 -5.56 18.16
C VAL A 388 -2.81 -6.47 17.97
N TYR A 389 -3.61 -6.20 16.95
CA TYR A 389 -4.83 -6.95 16.67
C TYR A 389 -4.56 -8.21 15.83
N VAL A 390 -3.78 -8.06 14.76
CA VAL A 390 -3.45 -9.14 13.79
C VAL A 390 -1.98 -9.05 13.43
N VAL A 391 -1.33 -10.21 13.25
CA VAL A 391 0.04 -10.33 12.73
C VAL A 391 0.03 -11.24 11.51
N LYS A 392 0.65 -10.83 10.42
CA LYS A 392 0.86 -11.68 9.24
C LYS A 392 2.32 -11.64 8.82
N HIS A 393 2.90 -12.80 8.49
CA HIS A 393 4.28 -12.87 8.03
C HIS A 393 4.39 -12.92 6.50
N PHE A 394 5.54 -12.52 5.99
CA PHE A 394 5.91 -12.68 4.59
C PHE A 394 7.43 -12.77 4.43
N THR A 395 7.88 -13.30 3.30
CA THR A 395 9.31 -13.45 3.00
C THR A 395 9.64 -12.75 1.69
N VAL A 396 10.69 -11.93 1.67
CA VAL A 396 11.22 -11.30 0.45
C VAL A 396 12.71 -11.56 0.39
N LYS A 397 13.22 -12.12 -0.71
CA LYS A 397 14.65 -12.46 -0.88
C LYS A 397 15.22 -13.28 0.30
N SER A 398 14.45 -14.24 0.81
CA SER A 398 14.77 -15.07 1.99
C SER A 398 14.86 -14.33 3.32
N GLU A 399 14.46 -13.05 3.37
CA GLU A 399 14.36 -12.28 4.60
C GLU A 399 12.92 -12.33 5.12
N LEU A 400 12.77 -12.60 6.42
CA LEU A 400 11.48 -12.74 7.08
C LEU A 400 11.00 -11.39 7.63
N TYR A 401 9.74 -11.08 7.35
CA TYR A 401 9.06 -9.90 7.84
C TYR A 401 7.72 -10.24 8.47
N ILE A 402 7.23 -9.34 9.31
CA ILE A 402 5.86 -9.38 9.83
C ILE A 402 5.19 -8.01 9.70
N CYS A 403 3.91 -8.02 9.35
CA CYS A 403 3.00 -6.88 9.42
C CYS A 403 2.22 -6.96 10.72
N GLN A 404 2.26 -5.88 11.50
CA GLN A 404 1.53 -5.75 12.76
C GLN A 404 0.37 -4.76 12.57
N THR A 405 -0.85 -5.26 12.76
CA THR A 405 -2.09 -4.50 12.56
C THR A 405 -2.55 -3.87 13.87
N ARG A 406 -2.84 -2.57 13.87
CA ARG A 406 -3.54 -1.88 14.98
C ARG A 406 -4.82 -1.24 14.48
N PHE A 407 -5.83 -1.22 15.34
CA PHE A 407 -7.08 -0.53 15.05
C PHE A 407 -6.88 0.98 14.88
N ILE A 408 -6.22 1.61 15.84
CA ILE A 408 -5.86 3.03 15.82
C ILE A 408 -4.38 3.19 16.15
N GLY A 409 -3.81 4.33 15.74
CA GLY A 409 -2.40 4.63 15.91
C GLY A 409 -1.62 4.19 14.68
N ASN A 410 -0.59 3.37 14.85
CA ASN A 410 0.36 3.05 13.80
C ASN A 410 0.52 1.54 13.65
N SER A 411 0.21 1.02 12.47
CA SER A 411 0.61 -0.30 12.02
C SER A 411 2.08 -0.30 11.61
N LYS A 412 2.75 -1.44 11.76
CA LYS A 412 4.20 -1.56 11.53
C LYS A 412 4.55 -2.73 10.65
N VAL A 413 5.60 -2.57 9.85
CA VAL A 413 6.32 -3.65 9.19
C VAL A 413 7.64 -3.85 9.92
N MET A 414 7.91 -5.09 10.33
CA MET A 414 9.11 -5.47 11.06
C MET A 414 9.91 -6.50 10.29
N LYS A 415 11.23 -6.47 10.40
CA LYS A 415 12.16 -7.44 9.81
C LYS A 415 12.82 -8.28 10.89
N TRP A 416 12.94 -9.59 10.67
CA TRP A 416 13.70 -10.48 11.53
C TRP A 416 15.21 -10.31 11.28
N ASN A 417 15.98 -10.02 12.34
CA ASN A 417 17.43 -9.81 12.25
C ASN A 417 18.29 -10.99 12.75
N GLY A 418 17.66 -12.14 13.03
CA GLY A 418 18.32 -13.34 13.59
C GLY A 418 18.03 -13.58 15.07
N SER A 419 17.73 -12.53 15.84
CA SER A 419 17.40 -12.63 17.27
C SER A 419 16.05 -11.99 17.64
N MET A 420 15.68 -10.91 16.95
CA MET A 420 14.46 -10.17 17.21
C MET A 420 13.90 -9.54 15.92
N PHE A 421 12.66 -9.05 16.01
CA PHE A 421 12.07 -8.21 14.99
C PHE A 421 12.43 -6.74 15.24
N SER A 422 12.87 -6.04 14.20
CA SER A 422 13.17 -4.60 14.21
C SER A 422 12.30 -3.84 13.21
N GLU A 423 11.84 -2.65 13.59
CA GLU A 423 10.99 -1.81 12.74
C GLU A 423 11.67 -1.42 11.41
N ILE A 424 10.91 -1.51 10.31
CA ILE A 424 11.30 -1.06 8.98
C ILE A 424 10.44 0.10 8.50
N GLN A 425 9.13 0.00 8.73
CA GLN A 425 8.17 0.97 8.23
C GLN A 425 6.99 1.07 9.18
N THR A 426 6.42 2.27 9.23
CA THR A 426 5.21 2.57 9.98
C THR A 426 4.15 3.17 9.05
N MET A 427 2.89 2.78 9.24
CA MET A 427 1.71 3.29 8.54
C MET A 427 0.64 3.71 9.53
N ALA A 428 -0.01 4.85 9.29
CA ALA A 428 -1.11 5.31 10.15
C ALA A 428 -2.36 4.43 9.97
N SER A 429 -2.86 3.86 11.07
CA SER A 429 -4.08 3.06 11.12
C SER A 429 -5.27 3.91 11.53
N ARG A 430 -6.30 3.91 10.69
CA ARG A 430 -7.55 4.66 10.86
C ARG A 430 -8.74 3.69 10.93
N GLY A 431 -8.86 2.95 12.04
CA GLY A 431 -9.84 1.88 12.19
C GLY A 431 -9.46 0.60 11.43
N SER A 432 -8.17 0.27 11.37
CA SER A 432 -7.68 -0.87 10.59
C SER A 432 -7.88 -2.20 11.32
N MET A 433 -8.52 -3.16 10.66
CA MET A 433 -8.68 -4.54 11.16
C MET A 433 -7.74 -5.53 10.46
N VAL A 434 -7.16 -5.12 9.32
CA VAL A 434 -6.40 -6.00 8.44
C VAL A 434 -5.19 -5.26 7.89
N PHE A 435 -4.03 -5.90 7.98
CA PHE A 435 -2.84 -5.57 7.21
C PHE A 435 -2.28 -6.85 6.58
N GLN A 436 -3.01 -7.36 5.60
CA GLN A 436 -2.71 -8.62 4.92
C GLN A 436 -1.64 -8.42 3.86
N VAL A 437 -0.72 -9.38 3.77
CA VAL A 437 0.28 -9.44 2.71
C VAL A 437 -0.12 -10.50 1.71
N PHE A 438 0.09 -10.21 0.43
CA PHE A 438 -0.11 -11.15 -0.67
C PHE A 438 1.01 -10.93 -1.71
N SER A 439 1.27 -11.96 -2.50
CA SER A 439 2.16 -11.88 -3.66
C SER A 439 1.35 -12.17 -4.92
N ILE A 440 1.52 -11.35 -5.96
CA ILE A 440 0.92 -11.56 -7.28
C ILE A 440 2.05 -11.48 -8.28
N GLY A 441 2.30 -12.58 -9.00
CA GLY A 441 3.53 -12.75 -9.77
C GLY A 441 4.71 -13.14 -8.87
N ASN A 442 5.88 -13.31 -9.50
CA ASN A 442 7.12 -13.76 -8.86
C ASN A 442 7.71 -12.75 -7.89
#